data_AF-A0A1F9E2P3-F1
#
_entry.id   AF-A0A1F9E2P3-F1
#
_cell.length_a   1.000
_cell.length_b   1.000
_cell.length_c   1.000
_cell.angle_alpha   90.00
_cell.angle_beta   90.00
_cell.angle_gamma   90.00
#
_symmetry.space_group_name_H-M   'P 1'
#
loop_
_entity.id
_entity.type
_entity.pdbx_description
1 polymer ?
#
loop_
_entity_poly.entity_id
_entity_poly.type
_entity_poly.pdbx_seq_one_letter_code
_entity_poly.pdbx_strand_id
1 'polypeptide(L)' 'MIVKLSAIGDVVQTLPMVEALRDRYPQAQIDWLVEEEPSDLLIGHPALNRVIVSRRKSWPKRLFRKWEF' A
#
# COMPACT_ATOMS: atom_id res chain seq x y z
N MET A 1 -6.89 3.12 11.43
CA MET A 1 -6.08 3.49 10.26
C MET A 1 -4.74 2.79 10.37
N ILE A 2 -4.56 1.70 9.62
CA ILE A 2 -3.26 1.03 9.44
C ILE A 2 -2.80 1.43 8.03
N VAL A 3 -1.58 1.94 7.88
CA VAL A 3 -0.98 2.25 6.58
C VAL A 3 0.31 1.45 6.48
N LYS A 4 0.34 0.45 5.59
CA LYS A 4 1.56 -0.32 5.29
C LYS A 4 2.11 0.11 3.95
N LEU A 5 3.39 0.48 3.90
CA LEU A 5 4.18 0.60 2.68
C LEU A 5 4.69 -0.79 2.30
N SER A 6 4.42 -1.26 1.07
CA SER A 6 4.78 -2.62 0.68
C SER A 6 5.23 -2.71 -0.77
N ALA A 7 6.35 -3.40 -0.99
CA ALA A 7 6.75 -3.90 -2.31
C ALA A 7 6.05 -5.26 -2.57
N ILE A 8 6.22 -5.84 -3.77
CA ILE A 8 5.47 -7.04 -4.18
C ILE A 8 5.61 -8.23 -3.21
N GLY A 9 6.82 -8.47 -2.69
CA GLY A 9 7.07 -9.57 -1.74
C GLY A 9 6.32 -9.40 -0.42
N ASP A 10 6.22 -8.16 0.06
CA ASP A 10 5.46 -7.84 1.27
C ASP A 10 3.96 -8.00 1.02
N VAL A 11 3.46 -7.63 -0.15
CA VAL A 11 2.03 -7.75 -0.50
C VAL A 11 1.55 -9.18 -0.33
N VAL A 12 2.25 -10.13 -0.96
CA VAL A 12 1.86 -11.56 -0.94
C VAL A 12 1.91 -12.13 0.47
N GLN A 13 2.93 -11.79 1.25
CA GLN A 13 3.10 -12.32 2.61
C GLN A 13 2.13 -11.70 3.62
N THR A 14 1.69 -10.45 3.40
CA THR A 14 0.86 -9.73 4.37
C THR A 14 -0.64 -9.86 4.08
N LEU A 15 -1.04 -10.22 2.86
CA LEU A 15 -2.46 -10.29 2.49
C LEU A 15 -3.27 -11.23 3.40
N PRO A 16 -2.82 -12.46 3.73
CA PRO A 16 -3.59 -13.36 4.62
C PRO A 16 -3.81 -12.77 6.02
N MET A 17 -2.82 -12.02 6.54
CA MET A 17 -2.96 -11.32 7.81
C MET A 17 -4.05 -10.23 7.73
N VAL A 18 -4.12 -9.52 6.61
CA VAL A 18 -5.11 -8.46 6.41
C VAL A 18 -6.52 -9.02 6.25
N GLU A 19 -6.68 -10.16 5.60
CA GLU A 19 -7.96 -10.88 5.55
C GLU A 19 -8.44 -11.28 6.95
N ALA A 20 -7.55 -11.89 7.75
CA ALA A 20 -7.87 -12.25 9.13
C ALA A 20 -8.25 -11.02 9.99
N LEU A 21 -7.63 -9.87 9.74
CA LEU A 21 -8.01 -8.61 10.38
C LEU A 21 -9.39 -8.12 9.95
N ARG A 22 -9.75 -8.24 8.66
CA ARG A 22 -11.09 -7.89 8.18
C ARG A 22 -12.15 -8.79 8.82
N ASP A 23 -11.91 -10.09 8.90
CA ASP A 23 -12.85 -11.04 9.50
C ASP A 23 -13.10 -10.73 10.98
N ARG A 24 -12.03 -10.43 11.71
CA ARG A 24 -12.12 -10.10 13.14
C ARG A 24 -12.70 -8.71 13.40
N TYR A 25 -12.44 -7.76 12.52
CA TYR A 25 -12.87 -6.38 12.65
C TYR A 25 -13.55 -5.88 11.36
N PRO A 26 -14.80 -6.31 11.08
CA PRO A 26 -15.47 -6.02 9.82
C PRO A 26 -15.65 -4.53 9.53
N GLN A 27 -15.72 -3.69 10.57
CA GLN A 27 -15.86 -2.24 10.45
C GLN A 27 -14.53 -1.48 10.51
N ALA A 28 -13.40 -2.15 10.69
CA ALA A 28 -12.10 -1.47 10.71
C ALA A 28 -11.78 -0.85 9.36
N GLN A 29 -11.23 0.36 9.38
CA GLN A 29 -10.68 0.99 8.19
C GLN A 29 -9.24 0.51 7.95
N ILE A 30 -9.06 -0.24 6.87
CA ILE A 30 -7.81 -0.84 6.43
C ILE A 30 -7.46 -0.27 5.06
N ASP A 31 -6.48 0.63 5.02
CA ASP A 31 -6.01 1.28 3.80
C ASP A 31 -4.57 0.81 3.51
N TRP A 32 -4.26 0.44 2.27
CA TRP A 32 -2.93 -0.10 1.93
C TRP A 32 -2.19 0.83 0.96
N LEU A 33 -0.97 1.25 1.32
CA LEU A 33 -0.09 2.01 0.44
C LEU A 33 0.92 1.08 -0.26
N VAL A 34 0.75 0.87 -1.55
CA VAL A 34 1.52 -0.11 -2.33
C VAL A 34 2.28 0.57 -3.47
N GLU A 35 3.38 -0.01 -3.93
CA GLU A 35 4.03 0.47 -5.15
C GLU A 35 3.18 0.19 -6.40
N GLU A 36 3.43 0.92 -7.48
CA GLU A 36 2.67 0.79 -8.74
C GLU A 36 2.77 -0.61 -9.36
N GLU A 37 3.92 -1.28 -9.25
CA GLU A 37 4.13 -2.60 -9.87
C GLU A 37 3.19 -3.69 -9.34
N PRO A 38 3.00 -3.87 -8.02
CA PRO A 38 2.06 -4.87 -7.50
C PRO A 38 0.65 -4.36 -7.19
N SER A 39 0.30 -3.11 -7.55
CA SER A 39 -0.99 -2.53 -7.11
C SER A 39 -2.21 -3.29 -7.61
N ASP A 40 -2.13 -3.87 -8.81
CA ASP A 40 -3.23 -4.58 -9.45
C ASP A 40 -3.68 -5.82 -8.67
N LEU A 41 -2.80 -6.38 -7.82
CA LEU A 41 -3.14 -7.50 -6.94
C LEU A 41 -4.06 -7.09 -5.78
N LEU A 42 -4.08 -5.81 -5.42
CA LEU A 42 -4.81 -5.29 -4.26
C LEU A 42 -6.06 -4.50 -4.63
N ILE A 43 -6.11 -3.95 -5.85
CA ILE A 43 -7.24 -3.13 -6.30
C ILE A 43 -8.53 -3.97 -6.29
N GLY A 44 -9.55 -3.46 -5.58
CA GLY A 44 -10.84 -4.14 -5.46
C GLY A 44 -10.89 -5.26 -4.42
N HIS A 45 -9.82 -5.49 -3.66
CA HIS A 45 -9.80 -6.55 -2.65
C HIS A 45 -10.77 -6.25 -1.49
N PRO A 46 -11.69 -7.17 -1.12
CA PRO A 46 -12.75 -6.89 -0.14
C PRO A 46 -12.24 -6.66 1.29
N ALA A 47 -11.04 -7.16 1.61
CA ALA A 47 -10.40 -6.90 2.89
C ALA A 47 -9.98 -5.43 3.07
N LEU A 48 -9.86 -4.67 1.98
CA LEU A 48 -9.34 -3.30 1.98
C LEU A 48 -10.44 -2.28 1.74
N ASN A 49 -10.33 -1.15 2.40
CA ASN A 49 -11.18 0.00 2.12
C ASN A 49 -10.62 0.81 0.96
N ARG A 50 -9.30 1.03 0.94
CA ARG A 50 -8.62 1.79 -0.10
C ARG A 50 -7.25 1.21 -0.40
N VAL A 51 -6.88 1.27 -1.66
CA VAL A 51 -5.51 1.03 -2.14
C VAL A 51 -4.95 2.37 -2.60
N ILE A 52 -3.84 2.78 -2.01
CA ILE A 52 -3.13 3.99 -2.35
C ILE A 52 -1.89 3.55 -3.13
N VAL A 53 -1.75 3.99 -4.37
CA VAL A 53 -0.64 3.60 -5.23
C VAL A 53 0.45 4.66 -5.18
N SER A 54 1.64 4.27 -4.73
CA SER A 54 2.82 5.13 -4.67
C SER A 54 3.65 5.00 -5.95
N ARG A 55 3.71 6.07 -6.74
CA ARG A 55 4.56 6.17 -7.93
C ARG A 55 5.93 6.73 -7.54
N ARG A 56 6.68 6.01 -6.70
CA ARG A 56 8.03 6.48 -6.25
C ARG A 56 9.01 6.63 -7.41
N LYS A 57 8.92 5.79 -8.44
CA LYS A 57 9.81 5.84 -9.62
C LYS A 57 9.56 7.06 -10.53
N SER A 58 8.42 7.75 -10.39
CA SER A 58 8.09 8.94 -11.18
C SER A 58 8.37 10.27 -10.48
N TRP A 59 9.00 10.26 -9.29
CA TRP A 59 9.44 11.51 -8.68
C TRP A 59 10.51 12.14 -9.56
N PRO A 60 10.30 13.37 -10.09
CA PRO A 60 11.33 14.02 -10.88
C PRO A 60 12.61 14.08 -10.07
N LYS A 61 13.74 13.62 -10.63
CA LYS A 61 15.10 13.76 -10.04
C LYS A 61 15.41 15.20 -9.59
N ARG A 62 14.63 16.18 -10.04
CA ARG A 62 14.68 17.59 -9.65
C ARG A 62 14.28 17.87 -8.19
N LEU A 63 13.57 16.96 -7.50
CA LEU A 63 13.16 17.17 -6.11
C LEU A 63 14.25 16.83 -5.09
N PHE A 64 15.26 16.03 -5.47
CA PHE A 64 16.38 15.65 -4.59
C PHE A 64 17.56 16.65 -4.60
N ARG A 65 17.53 17.68 -5.47
CA ARG A 65 18.60 18.71 -5.58
C ARG A 65 18.26 20.01 -4.84
N LYS A 66 17.59 19.93 -3.68
CA LYS A 66 17.22 21.14 -2.91
C LYS A 66 17.43 21.03 -1.39
N TRP A 67 18.36 20.17 -0.96
CA TRP A 67 18.82 20.07 0.43
C TRP A 67 20.35 20.25 0.55
N GLU A 68 20.94 21.06 -0.32
CA GLU A 68 22.27 21.64 -0.13
C GLU A 68 22.13 23.17 -0.18
N PHE A 69 21.69 23.77 0.93
CA PHE A 69 21.96 25.15 1.32
C PHE A 69 21.80 25.27 2.83
#